data_AF-A0A7J7MZ17-F1
#
_entry.id   AF-A0A7J7MZ17-F1
#
_cell.length_a   1.000
_cell.length_b   1.000
_cell.length_c   1.000
_cell.angle_alpha   90.00
_cell.angle_beta   90.00
_cell.angle_gamma   90.00
#
_symmetry.space_group_name_H-M   'P 1'
#
loop_
_entity.id
_entity.type
_entity.pdbx_description
1 polymer ?
#
loop_
_entity_poly.entity_id
_entity_poly.type
_entity_poly.pdbx_seq_one_letter_code
_entity_poly.pdbx_strand_id
1 'polypeptide(L)'
;MVPVPFIVLYLKRFASFLARNNSTASHYLDILFKRAREKAGPIEEFQWLGLMLFVAVPFPGTGAWTGAIIASILDMPFWSAVSANFCGVVLAGLLVNLLVNLGLKFAAITGFGLFIVSTFMWSILRIVKKSLNSSN
;
A
#
# COMPACT_ATOMS: atom_id res chain seq x y z
N MET A 1 -0.10 -4.59 -13.25
CA MET A 1 -1.57 -4.67 -13.12
C MET A 1 -2.10 -6.06 -13.31
N VAL A 2 -1.64 -6.83 -14.31
CA VAL A 2 -2.05 -8.23 -14.54
C VAL A 2 -2.14 -9.08 -13.26
N PRO A 3 -1.14 -9.14 -12.36
CA PRO A 3 -1.20 -10.00 -11.17
C PRO A 3 -2.12 -9.49 -10.04
N VAL A 4 -2.50 -8.21 -10.04
CA VAL A 4 -3.23 -7.57 -8.92
C VAL A 4 -4.65 -8.13 -8.75
N PRO A 5 -5.48 -8.21 -9.82
CA PRO A 5 -6.79 -8.86 -9.75
C PRO A 5 -6.71 -10.32 -9.26
N PHE A 6 -5.69 -11.06 -9.70
CA PHE A 6 -5.52 -12.45 -9.29
C PHE A 6 -5.18 -12.54 -7.80
N ILE A 7 -4.28 -11.69 -7.29
CA ILE A 7 -3.94 -11.70 -5.86
C ILE A 7 -5.17 -11.33 -5.03
N VAL A 8 -5.90 -10.26 -5.39
CA VAL A 8 -7.08 -9.84 -4.60
C VAL A 8 -8.16 -10.93 -4.54
N LEU A 9 -8.38 -11.68 -5.64
CA LEU A 9 -9.41 -12.73 -5.69
C LEU A 9 -8.94 -14.07 -5.11
N TYR A 10 -7.73 -14.51 -5.43
CA TYR A 10 -7.27 -15.87 -5.14
C TYR A 10 -6.46 -15.96 -3.85
N LEU A 11 -5.91 -14.87 -3.32
CA LEU A 11 -5.04 -14.96 -2.14
C LEU A 11 -5.79 -15.51 -0.92
N LYS A 12 -7.04 -15.11 -0.69
CA LYS A 12 -7.85 -15.61 0.42
C LYS A 12 -8.10 -17.12 0.31
N ARG A 13 -8.48 -17.59 -0.89
CA ARG A 13 -8.74 -19.01 -1.17
C ARG A 13 -7.48 -19.85 -1.11
N PHE A 14 -6.37 -19.32 -1.63
CA PHE A 14 -5.07 -19.99 -1.60
C PHE A 14 -4.50 -20.04 -0.19
N ALA A 15 -4.60 -18.95 0.57
CA ALA A 15 -4.17 -18.88 1.97
C ALA A 15 -4.97 -19.86 2.85
N SER A 16 -6.30 -19.91 2.70
CA SER A 16 -7.12 -20.88 3.44
C SER A 16 -6.82 -22.33 3.05
N PHE A 17 -6.49 -22.58 1.78
CA PHE A 17 -6.12 -23.91 1.30
C PHE A 17 -4.75 -24.35 1.82
N LEU A 18 -3.75 -23.46 1.77
CA LEU A 18 -2.41 -23.72 2.33
C LEU A 18 -2.45 -23.90 3.84
N ALA A 19 -3.23 -23.07 4.55
CA ALA A 19 -3.38 -23.16 5.99
C ALA A 19 -3.98 -24.50 6.43
N ARG A 20 -4.83 -25.11 5.61
CA ARG A 20 -5.45 -26.40 5.89
C ARG A 20 -4.56 -27.59 5.54
N ASN A 21 -3.68 -27.45 4.55
CA ASN A 21 -2.91 -28.58 4.01
C ASN A 21 -1.50 -28.72 4.61
N ASN A 22 -0.85 -27.64 5.08
CA ASN A 22 0.53 -27.72 5.56
C ASN A 22 0.85 -26.70 6.67
N SER A 23 1.20 -27.20 7.86
CA SER A 23 1.52 -26.39 9.06
C SER A 23 2.78 -25.53 8.93
N THR A 24 3.69 -25.86 8.02
CA THR A 24 4.87 -25.03 7.76
C THR A 24 4.51 -23.85 6.85
N ALA A 25 3.64 -24.07 5.87
CA ALA A 25 3.20 -23.03 4.93
C ALA A 25 2.30 -21.99 5.62
N SER A 26 1.47 -22.40 6.58
CA SER A 26 0.68 -21.47 7.40
C SER A 26 1.58 -20.52 8.21
N HIS A 27 2.68 -21.01 8.78
CA HIS A 27 3.60 -20.17 9.55
C HIS A 27 4.27 -19.08 8.69
N TYR A 28 4.70 -19.41 7.47
CA TYR A 28 5.23 -18.41 6.53
C TYR A 28 4.18 -17.38 6.10
N LEU A 29 2.94 -17.83 5.84
CA LEU A 29 1.83 -16.94 5.53
C LEU A 29 1.52 -16.01 6.69
N ASP A 30 1.52 -16.50 7.92
CA ASP A 30 1.30 -15.68 9.12
C ASP A 30 2.39 -14.62 9.29
N ILE A 31 3.65 -14.94 9.02
CA ILE A 31 4.75 -13.94 9.06
C ILE A 31 4.52 -12.87 7.99
N LEU A 32 4.14 -13.25 6.77
CA LEU A 32 3.85 -12.32 5.68
C LEU A 32 2.63 -11.45 5.99
N PHE A 33 1.55 -12.06 6.49
CA PHE A 33 0.34 -11.36 6.89
C PHE A 33 0.59 -10.43 8.05
N LYS A 34 1.38 -10.83 9.06
CA LYS A 34 1.76 -9.97 10.17
C LYS A 34 2.52 -8.74 9.68
N ARG A 35 3.52 -8.91 8.83
CA ARG A 35 4.28 -7.80 8.22
C ARG A 35 3.41 -6.90 7.35
N ALA A 36 2.50 -7.48 6.58
CA ALA A 36 1.55 -6.72 5.76
C ALA A 36 0.57 -5.93 6.64
N ARG A 37 0.10 -6.51 7.75
CA ARG A 37 -0.80 -5.88 8.72
C ARG A 37 -0.13 -4.73 9.47
N GLU A 38 1.15 -4.89 9.85
CA GLU A 38 1.97 -3.81 10.43
C GLU A 38 2.08 -2.60 9.48
N LYS A 39 2.15 -2.85 8.16
CA LYS A 39 2.16 -1.81 7.13
C LYS A 39 0.77 -1.32 6.72
N ALA A 40 -0.28 -2.05 7.09
CA ALA A 40 -1.66 -1.78 6.72
C ALA A 40 -2.34 -0.76 7.62
N GLY A 41 -1.81 -0.45 8.82
CA GLY A 41 -2.45 0.47 9.77
C GLY A 41 -2.92 1.80 9.15
N PRO A 42 -2.05 2.55 8.44
CA PRO A 42 -2.45 3.78 7.74
C PRO A 42 -3.38 3.55 6.53
N ILE A 43 -3.40 2.33 5.98
CA ILE A 43 -4.21 1.97 4.81
C ILE A 43 -5.63 1.58 5.26
N GLU A 44 -5.78 0.96 6.43
CA GLU A 44 -7.06 0.55 7.00
C GLU A 44 -7.99 1.74 7.24
N GLU A 45 -7.44 2.86 7.70
CA GLU A 45 -8.19 4.09 8.00
C GLU A 45 -8.67 4.82 6.74
N PHE A 46 -7.86 4.84 5.67
CA PHE A 46 -8.15 5.58 4.43
C PHE A 46 -8.53 4.69 3.24
N GLN A 47 -8.57 3.37 3.44
CA GLN A 47 -8.96 2.34 2.49
C GLN A 47 -8.38 2.60 1.09
N TRP A 48 -9.21 3.11 0.19
CA TRP A 48 -8.86 3.37 -1.22
C TRP A 48 -7.71 4.38 -1.38
N LEU A 49 -7.76 5.50 -0.66
CA LEU A 49 -6.72 6.54 -0.73
C LEU A 49 -5.43 6.08 -0.09
N GLY A 50 -5.52 5.40 1.06
CA GLY A 50 -4.37 4.84 1.77
C GLY A 50 -3.63 3.81 0.91
N LEU A 51 -4.37 2.93 0.25
CA LEU A 51 -3.81 1.93 -0.64
C LEU A 51 -3.18 2.55 -1.89
N MET A 52 -3.84 3.53 -2.49
CA MET A 52 -3.31 4.25 -3.65
C MET A 52 -1.98 4.93 -3.31
N LEU A 53 -1.92 5.69 -2.21
CA LEU A 53 -0.71 6.38 -1.76
C LEU A 53 0.40 5.39 -1.41
N PHE A 54 0.08 4.30 -0.73
CA PHE A 54 1.05 3.24 -0.41
C PHE A 54 1.72 2.68 -1.68
N VAL A 55 0.95 2.49 -2.75
CA VAL A 55 1.45 1.96 -4.03
C VAL A 55 2.18 3.03 -4.85
N ALA A 56 1.78 4.30 -4.72
CA ALA A 56 2.36 5.43 -5.43
C ALA A 56 3.79 5.75 -4.99
N VAL A 57 4.15 5.45 -3.75
CA VAL A 57 5.50 5.72 -3.25
C VAL A 57 6.47 4.64 -3.76
N PRO A 58 7.53 4.99 -4.49
CA PRO A 58 8.48 4.04 -5.08
C PRO A 58 9.53 3.57 -4.05
N PHE A 59 9.09 2.94 -2.96
CA PHE A 59 9.99 2.35 -1.96
C PHE A 59 10.19 0.84 -2.19
N PRO A 60 11.36 0.29 -1.81
CA PRO A 60 11.54 -1.15 -1.81
C PRO A 60 10.56 -1.79 -0.83
N GLY A 61 9.70 -2.67 -1.35
CA GLY A 61 8.66 -3.36 -0.59
C GLY A 61 7.28 -2.67 -0.57
N THR A 62 7.13 -1.48 -1.16
CA THR A 62 5.84 -0.92 -1.55
C THR A 62 5.57 -1.23 -3.03
N GLY A 63 4.30 -1.29 -3.42
CA GLY A 63 3.91 -1.57 -4.79
C GLY A 63 2.66 -2.43 -4.89
N ALA A 64 2.23 -2.67 -6.13
CA ALA A 64 0.90 -3.23 -6.37
C ALA A 64 0.72 -4.68 -5.86
N TRP A 65 1.81 -5.45 -5.75
CA TRP A 65 1.76 -6.82 -5.22
C TRP A 65 1.56 -6.81 -3.70
N THR A 66 2.34 -6.01 -2.98
CA THR A 66 2.16 -5.81 -1.53
C THR A 66 0.82 -5.13 -1.24
N GLY A 67 0.41 -4.17 -2.07
CA GLY A 67 -0.88 -3.50 -1.99
C GLY A 67 -2.05 -4.47 -2.20
N ALA A 68 -1.96 -5.39 -3.16
CA ALA A 68 -2.98 -6.43 -3.36
C ALA A 68 -3.09 -7.38 -2.16
N ILE A 69 -1.94 -7.76 -1.57
CA ILE A 69 -1.91 -8.57 -0.35
C ILE A 69 -2.59 -7.81 0.81
N ILE A 70 -2.19 -6.56 1.05
CA ILE A 70 -2.79 -5.72 2.10
C ILE A 70 -4.29 -5.55 1.89
N ALA A 71 -4.73 -5.26 0.66
CA ALA A 71 -6.14 -5.12 0.32
C ALA A 71 -6.94 -6.40 0.61
N SER A 72 -6.35 -7.57 0.35
CA SER A 72 -7.00 -8.86 0.65
C SER A 72 -7.05 -9.18 2.15
N ILE A 73 -6.09 -8.70 2.95
CA ILE A 73 -6.08 -8.85 4.42
C ILE A 73 -7.12 -7.92 5.04
N LEU A 74 -7.21 -6.69 4.52
CA LEU A 74 -8.18 -5.68 4.96
C LEU A 74 -9.60 -5.93 4.42
N ASP A 75 -9.82 -7.05 3.71
CA ASP A 75 -11.09 -7.42 3.09
C ASP A 75 -11.70 -6.27 2.25
N MET A 76 -10.83 -5.53 1.52
CA MET A 76 -11.26 -4.42 0.67
C MET A 76 -12.10 -4.92 -0.52
N PRO A 77 -13.11 -4.15 -0.97
CA PRO A 77 -13.88 -4.49 -2.15
C PRO A 77 -12.99 -4.55 -3.39
N PHE A 78 -13.16 -5.61 -4.18
CA PHE A 78 -12.29 -5.94 -5.33
C PHE A 78 -12.04 -4.75 -6.28
N TRP A 79 -13.12 -4.07 -6.70
CA TRP A 79 -13.01 -2.94 -7.62
C TRP A 79 -12.29 -1.74 -7.01
N SER A 80 -12.48 -1.49 -5.72
CA SER A 80 -11.77 -0.44 -4.98
C SER A 80 -10.28 -0.78 -4.85
N ALA A 81 -9.95 -2.03 -4.51
CA ALA A 81 -8.56 -2.47 -4.41
C ALA A 81 -7.83 -2.39 -5.75
N VAL A 82 -8.46 -2.82 -6.85
CA VAL A 82 -7.87 -2.80 -8.19
C VAL A 82 -7.70 -1.37 -8.70
N SER A 83 -8.72 -0.51 -8.56
CA SER A 83 -8.65 0.88 -8.99
C SER A 83 -7.64 1.71 -8.19
N ALA A 84 -7.55 1.51 -6.87
CA ALA A 84 -6.55 2.17 -6.02
C ALA A 84 -5.12 1.77 -6.43
N ASN A 85 -4.87 0.46 -6.64
CA ASN A 85 -3.58 -0.03 -7.12
C ASN A 85 -3.24 0.50 -8.52
N PHE A 86 -4.22 0.59 -9.41
CA PHE A 86 -4.02 1.12 -10.75
C PHE A 86 -3.60 2.59 -10.71
N CYS A 87 -4.36 3.43 -10.01
CA CYS A 87 -4.03 4.84 -9.83
C CYS A 87 -2.66 5.02 -9.16
N GLY A 88 -2.36 4.23 -8.13
CA GLY A 88 -1.07 4.25 -7.46
C GLY A 88 0.10 3.93 -8.39
N VAL A 89 -0.01 2.91 -9.24
CA VAL A 89 1.06 2.55 -10.19
C VAL A 89 1.24 3.59 -11.29
N VAL A 90 0.16 4.20 -11.78
CA VAL A 90 0.25 5.30 -12.74
C VAL A 90 1.00 6.48 -12.12
N LEU A 91 0.67 6.84 -10.87
CA LEU A 91 1.37 7.89 -10.13
C LEU A 91 2.84 7.54 -9.87
N ALA A 92 3.15 6.30 -9.46
CA ALA A 92 4.52 5.84 -9.28
C ALA A 92 5.31 5.92 -10.59
N GLY A 93 4.71 5.49 -11.70
CA GLY A 93 5.32 5.57 -13.03
C GLY A 93 5.58 7.00 -13.47
N LEU A 94 4.64 7.92 -13.24
CA LEU A 94 4.81 9.33 -13.52
C LEU A 94 5.93 9.94 -12.66
N LEU A 95 5.96 9.63 -11.36
CA LEU A 95 6.99 10.10 -10.44
C LEU A 95 8.38 9.60 -10.83
N VAL A 96 8.51 8.30 -11.16
CA VAL A 96 9.79 7.71 -11.57
C VAL A 96 10.22 8.24 -12.93
N ASN A 97 9.31 8.40 -13.90
CA ASN A 97 9.62 8.98 -15.21
C ASN A 97 10.15 10.42 -15.05
N LEU A 98 9.48 11.22 -14.23
CA LEU A 98 9.90 12.58 -13.90
C LEU A 98 11.28 12.59 -13.24
N LEU A 99 11.54 11.66 -12.30
CA LEU A 99 12.83 11.48 -11.64
C LEU A 99 13.97 11.18 -12.62
N VAL A 100 13.73 10.25 -13.54
CA VAL A 100 14.74 9.73 -14.45
C VAL A 100 15.02 10.73 -15.57
N ASN A 101 14.01 11.43 -16.09
CA ASN A 101 14.19 12.41 -17.17
C ASN A 101 14.88 13.70 -16.70
N LEU A 102 14.74 14.10 -15.44
CA LEU A 102 15.21 15.41 -14.99
C LEU A 102 16.68 15.43 -14.50
N GLY A 103 17.37 14.29 -14.44
CA GLY A 103 18.79 14.19 -14.09
C GLY A 103 19.13 14.68 -12.67
N LEU A 104 20.40 14.52 -12.24
CA LEU A 104 20.96 14.73 -10.89
C LEU A 104 20.46 15.96 -10.09
N LYS A 105 19.87 16.98 -10.73
CA LYS A 105 19.30 18.19 -10.09
C LYS A 105 18.04 17.91 -9.27
N PHE A 106 17.27 16.88 -9.61
CA PHE A 106 16.04 16.51 -8.89
C PHE A 106 16.25 15.47 -7.78
N ALA A 107 17.47 14.94 -7.61
CA ALA A 107 17.78 14.07 -6.46
C ALA A 107 17.49 14.78 -5.12
N ALA A 108 17.78 16.09 -5.05
CA ALA A 108 17.45 16.95 -3.91
C ALA A 108 15.93 17.16 -3.76
N ILE A 109 15.19 17.31 -4.87
CA ILE A 109 13.72 17.47 -4.87
C ILE A 109 13.03 16.15 -4.52
N THR A 110 13.59 15.01 -4.91
CA THR A 110 13.08 13.69 -4.53
C THR A 110 13.33 13.45 -3.05
N GLY A 111 14.51 13.80 -2.53
CA GLY A 111 14.79 13.78 -1.09
C GLY A 111 13.85 14.72 -0.31
N PHE A 112 13.57 15.91 -0.84
CA PHE A 112 12.64 16.86 -0.24
C PHE A 112 11.18 16.42 -0.36
N GLY A 113 10.80 15.73 -1.43
CA GLY A 113 9.48 15.12 -1.63
C GLY A 113 9.27 13.93 -0.72
N LEU A 114 10.30 13.10 -0.51
CA LEU A 114 10.31 12.00 0.46
C LEU A 114 10.20 12.54 1.90
N PHE A 115 10.94 13.62 2.18
CA PHE A 115 10.89 14.32 3.46
C PHE A 115 9.51 14.92 3.67
N ILE A 116 8.97 15.67 2.71
CA ILE A 116 7.61 16.22 2.74
C ILE A 116 6.59 15.11 2.90
N VAL A 117 6.62 14.02 2.13
CA VAL A 117 5.67 12.92 2.28
C VAL A 117 5.74 12.31 3.69
N SER A 118 6.94 12.21 4.27
CA SER A 118 7.12 11.79 5.67
C SER A 118 6.56 12.80 6.68
N THR A 119 6.85 14.10 6.54
CA THR A 119 6.31 15.14 7.45
C THR A 119 4.82 15.37 7.25
N PHE A 120 4.32 15.19 6.03
CA PHE A 120 2.93 15.35 5.63
C PHE A 120 2.10 14.13 6.05
N MET A 121 2.68 12.92 6.06
CA MET A 121 2.08 11.74 6.69
C MET A 121 1.79 12.04 8.17
N TRP A 122 2.75 12.60 8.91
CA TRP A 122 2.55 12.95 10.33
C TRP A 122 1.70 14.21 10.56
N SER A 123 1.68 15.16 9.60
CA SER A 123 0.84 16.36 9.66
C SER A 123 -0.63 16.05 9.37
N ILE A 124 -0.91 15.27 8.33
CA ILE A 124 -2.26 14.78 8.01
C ILE A 124 -2.80 13.93 9.16
N LEU A 125 -2.01 13.00 9.71
CA LEU A 125 -2.39 12.20 10.88
C LEU A 125 -2.78 13.08 12.08
N ARG A 126 -2.10 14.20 12.30
CA ARG A 126 -2.42 15.14 13.38
C ARG A 126 -3.65 16.01 13.11
N ILE A 127 -3.85 16.42 11.86
CA ILE A 127 -5.03 17.22 11.46
C ILE A 127 -6.30 16.37 11.56
N VAL A 128 -6.26 15.10 11.14
CA VAL A 128 -7.39 14.18 11.18
C VAL A 128 -7.73 13.78 12.63
N LYS A 129 -6.72 13.48 13.47
CA LYS A 129 -6.91 13.24 14.92
C LYS A 129 -7.58 14.44 15.62
N LYS A 130 -7.26 15.67 15.21
CA LYS A 130 -7.85 16.89 15.77
C LYS A 130 -9.32 17.06 15.35
N SER A 131 -9.69 16.66 14.14
CA SER A 131 -11.07 16.69 13.65
C SER A 131 -11.97 15.67 14.36
N LEU A 132 -11.45 14.48 14.67
CA LEU A 132 -12.20 13.42 15.37
C LEU A 132 -12.42 13.74 16.86
N ASN A 133 -11.43 14.32 17.54
CA ASN A 133 -11.56 14.71 18.96
C ASN A 133 -12.39 15.99 19.19
N SER A 134 -12.74 16.74 18.15
CA SER A 134 -13.58 17.95 18.27
C SER A 134 -15.07 17.64 18.11
N SER A 135 -15.43 16.40 17.79
CA SER A 135 -16.80 15.95 17.57
C SER A 135 -17.31 14.97 18.64
N ASN A 136 -16.50 14.73 19.69
CA ASN A 136 -16.86 14.08 20.95
C ASN A 136 -16.76 15.13 22.08
#